data_AF-A0A9P9FSM9-F1
#
_entry.id   AF-A0A9P9FSM9-F1
#
_cell.length_a   1.000
_cell.length_b   1.000
_cell.length_c   1.000
_cell.angle_alpha   90.00
_cell.angle_beta   90.00
_cell.angle_gamma   90.00
#
_symmetry.space_group_name_H-M   'P 1'
#
loop_
_entity.id
_entity.type
_entity.pdbx_description
1 polymer ?
#
loop_
_entity_poly.entity_id
_entity_poly.type
_entity_poly.pdbx_seq_one_letter_code
_entity_poly.pdbx_strand_id
1 'polypeptide(L)' 'MPEQYSSYKLRTDVLETWLRYTFDDPTIFAESRNGFFVFDLPEGRVLTDDHKRYIATKLKGKRSWKPP' A
#
# COMPACT_ATOMS: atom_id res chain seq x y z
N MET A 1 9.35 12.13 0.11
CA MET A 1 10.22 11.12 0.75
C MET A 1 9.44 9.82 0.73
N PRO A 2 10.04 8.70 0.29
CA PRO A 2 9.31 7.45 0.16
C PRO A 2 8.93 6.89 1.54
N GLU A 3 7.68 6.44 1.68
CA GLU A 3 7.20 5.80 2.92
C GLU A 3 7.66 4.33 2.98
N GLN A 4 7.91 3.82 4.20
CA GLN A 4 8.29 2.41 4.43
C GLN A 4 7.24 1.65 5.25
N TYR A 5 6.79 0.49 4.76
CA TYR A 5 5.80 -0.36 5.46
C TYR A 5 6.22 -1.83 5.46
N SER A 6 6.09 -2.55 6.58
CA SER A 6 6.53 -3.97 6.64
C SER A 6 5.77 -4.87 5.66
N SER A 7 6.48 -5.72 4.91
CA SER A 7 5.89 -6.52 3.83
C SER A 7 5.28 -7.85 4.24
N TYR A 8 5.21 -8.14 5.55
CA TYR A 8 4.92 -9.49 6.03
C TYR A 8 3.57 -10.04 5.57
N LYS A 9 3.61 -11.05 4.68
CA LYS A 9 2.44 -11.72 4.08
C LYS A 9 1.52 -10.80 3.26
N LEU A 10 1.99 -9.63 2.83
CA LEU A 10 1.28 -8.76 1.90
C LEU A 10 1.99 -8.84 0.55
N ARG A 11 1.25 -8.80 -0.56
CA ARG A 11 1.84 -8.72 -1.89
C ARG A 11 1.92 -7.26 -2.35
N THR A 12 2.98 -6.93 -3.08
CA THR A 12 3.21 -5.58 -3.60
C THR A 12 2.08 -5.11 -4.51
N ASP A 13 1.61 -5.97 -5.42
CA ASP A 13 0.52 -5.68 -6.37
C ASP A 13 -0.82 -5.37 -5.66
N VAL A 14 -1.10 -6.11 -4.58
CA VAL A 14 -2.28 -5.87 -3.73
C VAL A 14 -2.20 -4.51 -3.04
N LEU A 15 -1.03 -4.17 -2.48
CA LEU A 15 -0.82 -2.88 -1.83
C LEU A 15 -0.91 -1.74 -2.84
N GLU A 16 -0.23 -1.86 -3.98
CA GLU A 16 -0.23 -0.87 -5.05
C GLU A 16 -1.66 -0.58 -5.56
N THR A 17 -2.43 -1.63 -5.87
CA THR A 17 -3.81 -1.48 -6.36
C THR A 17 -4.69 -0.76 -5.33
N TRP A 18 -4.51 -1.11 -4.05
CA TRP A 18 -5.24 -0.46 -2.96
C TRP A 18 -4.83 1.00 -2.77
N LEU A 19 -3.54 1.32 -2.83
CA LEU A 19 -3.04 2.69 -2.71
C LEU A 19 -3.56 3.56 -3.85
N ARG A 20 -3.48 3.08 -5.11
CA ARG A 20 -3.99 3.78 -6.28
C ARG A 20 -5.47 4.13 -6.14
N TYR A 21 -6.27 3.18 -5.66
CA TYR A 21 -7.69 3.41 -5.42
C TYR A 21 -7.94 4.39 -4.25
N THR A 22 -7.20 4.23 -3.15
CA THR A 22 -7.41 5.01 -1.92
C THR A 22 -7.08 6.48 -2.10
N PHE A 23 -6.05 6.77 -2.90
CA PHE A 23 -5.60 8.13 -3.15
C PHE A 23 -6.05 8.68 -4.51
N ASP A 24 -6.86 7.92 -5.26
CA ASP A 24 -7.32 8.24 -6.61
C ASP A 24 -6.16 8.67 -7.54
N ASP A 25 -5.05 7.94 -7.46
CA ASP A 25 -3.83 8.25 -8.21
C ASP A 25 -3.26 6.97 -8.85
N PRO A 26 -3.40 6.79 -10.17
CA PRO A 26 -2.89 5.62 -10.87
C PRO A 26 -1.35 5.60 -11.00
N THR A 27 -0.67 6.71 -10.69
CA THR A 27 0.80 6.82 -10.80
C THR A 27 1.52 6.23 -9.59
N ILE A 28 0.80 5.96 -8.49
CA ILE A 28 1.39 5.32 -7.31
C ILE A 28 1.98 3.96 -7.71
N PHE A 29 3.22 3.75 -7.29
CA PHE A 29 3.97 2.52 -7.50
C PHE A 29 4.52 2.05 -6.17
N ALA A 30 4.35 0.76 -5.88
CA ALA A 30 4.91 0.15 -4.67
C ALA A 30 5.99 -0.86 -5.06
N GLU A 31 7.09 -0.85 -4.32
CA GLU A 31 8.18 -1.81 -4.48
C GLU A 31 8.43 -2.55 -3.18
N SER A 32 8.81 -3.83 -3.23
CA SER A 32 9.32 -4.52 -2.05
C SER A 32 10.84 -4.47 -2.03
N ARG A 33 11.41 -3.81 -1.02
CA ARG A 33 12.86 -3.72 -0.78
C ARG A 33 13.17 -4.19 0.64
N ASN A 34 14.02 -5.21 0.77
CA ASN A 34 14.52 -5.72 2.06
C ASN A 34 13.43 -6.04 3.11
N GLY A 35 12.29 -6.60 2.69
CA GLY A 35 11.19 -6.92 3.62
C GLY A 35 10.30 -5.74 4.01
N PHE A 36 10.48 -4.60 3.34
CA PHE A 36 9.62 -3.42 3.42
C PHE A 36 9.02 -3.10 2.06
N PHE A 37 7.90 -2.40 2.06
CA PHE A 37 7.35 -1.72 0.89
C PHE A 37 7.81 -0.28 0.89
N VAL A 38 8.20 0.19 -0.28
CA VAL A 38 8.62 1.55 -0.56
C VAL A 38 7.69 2.10 -1.63
N PHE A 39 7.06 3.24 -1.38
CA PHE A 39 6.16 3.91 -2.31
C PHE A 39 6.14 5.42 -2.06
N ASP A 40 5.80 6.18 -3.10
CA ASP A 40 5.55 7.61 -3.01
C ASP A 40 4.03 7.86 -3.06
N LEU A 41 3.56 8.74 -2.19
CA LEU A 41 2.18 9.21 -2.16
C LEU A 41 2.09 10.61 -2.79
N PRO A 42 0.89 11.03 -3.24
CA PRO A 42 0.67 12.39 -3.72
C PRO A 42 1.09 13.43 -2.68
N GLU A 43 1.47 14.62 -3.14
CA GLU A 43 1.93 15.69 -2.26
C GLU A 43 0.90 16.02 -1.16
N GLY A 44 1.37 16.14 0.08
CA GLY A 44 0.52 16.40 1.25
C GLY A 44 -0.30 15.20 1.74
N ARG A 45 -0.17 14.02 1.11
CA ARG A 45 -0.82 12.78 1.56
C ARG A 45 0.14 11.93 2.39
N VAL A 46 -0.43 11.24 3.37
CA VAL A 46 0.25 10.28 4.23
C VAL A 46 -0.67 9.11 4.54
N LEU A 47 -0.10 7.96 4.91
CA LEU A 47 -0.90 6.89 5.50
C LEU A 47 -1.40 7.27 6.90
N THR A 48 -2.72 7.34 7.06
CA THR A 48 -3.37 7.45 8.37
C THR A 48 -3.25 6.14 9.15
N ASP A 49 -3.54 6.16 10.45
CA ASP A 49 -3.53 4.93 11.24
C ASP A 49 -4.64 3.95 10.82
N ASP A 50 -5.75 4.46 10.30
CA ASP A 50 -6.81 3.62 9.72
C ASP A 50 -6.34 2.94 8.43
N HIS A 51 -5.60 3.65 7.58
CA HIS A 51 -4.97 3.04 6.41
C HIS A 51 -4.02 1.91 6.82
N LYS A 52 -3.13 2.16 7.79
CA LYS A 52 -2.19 1.16 8.30
C LYS A 52 -2.92 -0.05 8.89
N ARG A 53 -4.01 0.18 9.62
CA ARG A 53 -4.87 -0.88 10.18
C ARG A 53 -5.56 -1.68 9.09
N TYR A 54 -6.08 -1.02 8.05
CA TYR A 54 -6.72 -1.70 6.92
C TYR A 54 -5.71 -2.58 6.16
N ILE A 55 -4.53 -2.05 5.85
CA ILE A 55 -3.45 -2.82 5.20
C ILE A 55 -3.10 -4.07 6.03
N ALA A 56 -2.90 -3.91 7.34
CA ALA A 56 -2.52 -5.00 8.24
C ALA A 56 -3.60 -6.08 8.39
N THR A 57 -4.88 -5.71 8.36
CA THR A 57 -5.99 -6.61 8.71
C THR A 57 -6.78 -7.13 7.50
N LYS A 58 -6.86 -6.36 6.40
CA LYS A 58 -7.70 -6.67 5.24
C LYS A 58 -6.91 -7.08 4.01
N LEU A 59 -5.72 -6.50 3.81
CA LEU A 59 -4.88 -6.82 2.64
C LEU A 59 -3.90 -7.97 2.89
N LYS A 60 -3.48 -8.16 4.15
CA LYS A 60 -2.57 -9.25 4.53
C LYS A 60 -3.14 -10.62 4.13
N GLY A 61 -2.32 -11.42 3.45
CA GLY A 61 -2.66 -12.76 2.95
C GLY A 61 -3.51 -12.77 1.68
N LYS A 62 -3.93 -11.61 1.15
CA LYS A 62 -4.70 -11.56 -0.10
C LYS A 62 -3.78 -11.86 -1.30
N ARG A 63 -4.32 -12.62 -2.25
CA ARG A 63 -3.67 -12.89 -3.54
C ARG A 63 -3.98 -11.83 -4.59
N SER A 64 -5.11 -11.14 -4.41
CA SER A 64 -5.59 -10.04 -5.25
C SER A 64 -6.51 -9.17 -4.39
N TRP A 65 -6.55 -7.87 -4.68
CA TRP A 65 -7.55 -6.96 -4.15
C TRP A 65 -8.18 -6.21 -5.32
N LYS A 66 -9.48 -5.93 -5.22
CA LYS A 66 -10.22 -5.15 -6.19
C LYS A 66 -10.98 -4.06 -5.45
N PRO A 67 -11.13 -2.87 -6.05
CA PRO A 67 -12.07 -1.87 -5.56
C PRO A 67 -13.45 -2.47 -5.33
N PRO A 68 -14.14 -2.09 -4.24
CA PRO A 68 -15.54 -2.48 -3.99
C PRO A 68 -16.50 -1.91 -5.03
#